data_AF-A0A6I4ULX3-F1
#
_entry.id   AF-A0A6I4ULX3-F1
#
_cell.length_a   1.000
_cell.length_b   1.000
_cell.length_c   1.000
_cell.angle_alpha   90.00
_cell.angle_beta   90.00
_cell.angle_gamma   90.00
#
_symmetry.space_group_name_H-M   'P 1'
#
loop_
_entity.id
_entity.type
_entity.pdbx_description
1 polymer ?
#
loop_
_entity_poly.entity_id
_entity_poly.type
_entity_poly.pdbx_seq_one_letter_code
_entity_poly.pdbx_strand_id
1 'polypeptide(L)'
;MTDNQTSSTPRWVRKLLIPALIGGVAGFAASAGMMEFIDSSAVGGLGLSATVAALVGIVYVVIGFGVAFGSASPQVGAKFLNVEDADELREQKKVLGLSGVAMLVWGVALVALALAAPDGPVPQAVALAVGLAGLGIGTGLSIQVYRASDELMLAVNLEGGALSYGLVFAVVGGWAMLAHLGYTAAPAPLDLLSLFYVLVLVASFIAIGRRGMLTIR
;
A
#
# COMPACT_ATOMS: atom_id res chain seq x y z
N MET A 1 -3.06 -25.95 44.33
CA MET A 1 -2.45 -24.65 44.02
C MET A 1 -1.64 -24.81 42.74
N THR A 2 -2.22 -24.42 41.61
CA THR A 2 -1.50 -24.16 40.37
C THR A 2 -2.21 -22.97 39.75
N ASP A 3 -1.67 -21.78 40.02
CA ASP A 3 -2.10 -20.53 39.40
C ASP A 3 -1.92 -20.65 37.89
N ASN A 4 -3.03 -20.72 37.16
CA ASN A 4 -3.04 -20.42 35.74
C ASN A 4 -2.83 -18.90 35.62
N GLN A 5 -1.57 -18.47 35.55
CA GLN A 5 -1.22 -17.12 35.13
C GLN A 5 -1.63 -16.97 33.66
N THR A 6 -2.89 -16.66 33.41
CA THR A 6 -3.33 -16.13 32.13
C THR A 6 -2.63 -14.79 31.97
N SER A 7 -1.54 -14.74 31.21
CA SER A 7 -0.94 -13.49 30.76
C SER A 7 -2.01 -12.72 29.99
N SER A 8 -2.70 -11.80 30.67
CA SER A 8 -3.79 -11.02 30.11
C SER A 8 -3.18 -9.90 29.26
N THR A 9 -2.68 -10.24 28.08
CA THR A 9 -2.23 -9.24 27.12
C THR A 9 -3.38 -8.26 26.88
N PRO A 10 -3.18 -6.94 27.11
CA PRO A 10 -4.25 -5.96 26.95
C PRO A 10 -4.84 -6.03 25.54
N ARG A 11 -6.16 -5.87 25.40
CA ARG A 11 -6.84 -5.93 24.09
C ARG A 11 -6.23 -4.97 23.06
N TRP A 12 -5.76 -3.80 23.50
CA TRP A 12 -5.12 -2.83 22.62
C TRP A 12 -3.77 -3.30 22.06
N VAL A 13 -3.00 -4.03 22.87
CA VAL A 13 -1.76 -4.67 22.42
C VAL A 13 -2.08 -5.74 21.38
N ARG A 14 -3.08 -6.58 21.64
CA ARG A 14 -3.44 -7.68 20.74
C ARG A 14 -4.06 -7.22 19.42
N LYS A 15 -4.94 -6.22 19.45
CA LYS A 15 -5.73 -5.79 18.27
C LYS A 15 -5.07 -4.68 17.44
N LEU A 16 -4.12 -3.93 18.00
CA LEU A 16 -3.48 -2.82 17.30
C LEU A 16 -1.96 -2.96 17.25
N LEU A 17 -1.30 -3.12 18.41
CA LEU A 17 0.16 -3.14 18.44
C LEU A 17 0.75 -4.37 17.72
N ILE A 18 0.21 -5.56 17.96
CA ILE A 18 0.72 -6.79 17.33
C ILE A 18 0.56 -6.75 15.80
N PRO A 19 -0.64 -6.47 15.22
CA PRO A 19 -0.78 -6.35 13.77
C PRO A 19 0.11 -5.26 13.17
N ALA A 20 0.23 -4.10 13.85
CA ALA A 20 1.13 -3.02 13.42
C ALA A 20 2.60 -3.46 13.41
N LEU A 21 3.05 -4.20 14.43
CA LEU A 21 4.42 -4.74 14.48
C LEU A 21 4.64 -5.81 13.41
N ILE A 22 3.69 -6.72 13.19
CA ILE A 22 3.78 -7.74 12.14
C ILE A 22 3.89 -7.06 10.77
N GLY A 23 3.02 -6.08 10.49
CA GLY A 23 3.07 -5.29 9.26
C GLY A 23 4.38 -4.52 9.13
N GLY A 24 4.85 -3.90 10.21
CA GLY A 24 6.12 -3.18 10.26
C GLY A 24 7.33 -4.08 9.98
N VAL A 25 7.38 -5.27 10.58
CA VAL A 25 8.44 -6.26 10.33
C VAL A 25 8.39 -6.78 8.90
N ALA A 26 7.20 -7.10 8.38
CA ALA A 26 7.04 -7.56 7.00
C ALA A 26 7.46 -6.48 5.99
N GLY A 27 7.04 -5.23 6.20
CA GLY A 27 7.43 -4.09 5.37
C GLY A 27 8.92 -3.78 5.44
N PHE A 28 9.53 -3.88 6.63
CA PHE A 28 10.98 -3.73 6.81
C PHE A 28 11.75 -4.83 6.09
N ALA A 29 11.37 -6.10 6.29
CA ALA A 29 12.03 -7.24 5.66
C ALA A 29 11.95 -7.18 4.13
N ALA A 30 10.79 -6.81 3.58
CA ALA A 30 10.61 -6.66 2.14
C ALA A 30 11.41 -5.47 1.59
N SER A 31 11.42 -4.34 2.29
CA SER A 31 12.24 -3.17 1.92
C SER A 31 13.74 -3.49 1.97
N ALA A 32 14.20 -4.19 3.02
CA ALA A 32 15.59 -4.60 3.16
C ALA A 32 16.01 -5.58 2.06
N GLY A 33 15.17 -6.57 1.75
CA GLY A 33 15.40 -7.49 0.63
C GLY A 33 15.41 -6.77 -0.73
N MET A 34 14.57 -5.74 -0.91
CA MET A 34 14.60 -4.92 -2.12
C MET A 34 15.89 -4.10 -2.22
N MET A 35 16.38 -3.52 -1.11
CA MET A 35 17.66 -2.82 -1.09
C MET A 35 18.82 -3.76 -1.43
N GLU A 36 18.87 -4.95 -0.84
CA GLU A 36 19.89 -5.96 -1.16
C GLU A 36 19.83 -6.38 -2.63
N PHE A 37 18.62 -6.51 -3.20
CA PHE A 37 18.44 -6.79 -4.62
C PHE A 37 18.93 -5.63 -5.51
N ILE A 38 18.66 -4.38 -5.13
CA ILE A 38 19.14 -3.19 -5.84
C ILE A 38 20.67 -3.10 -5.82
N ASP A 39 21.30 -3.43 -4.69
CA ASP A 39 22.75 -3.40 -4.53
C ASP A 39 23.45 -4.64 -5.13
N SER A 40 22.68 -5.64 -5.58
CA SER A 40 23.21 -6.85 -6.20
C SER A 40 23.84 -6.56 -7.58
N SER A 41 24.68 -7.48 -8.06
CA SER A 41 25.30 -7.39 -9.39
C SER A 41 24.31 -7.43 -10.55
N ALA A 42 23.06 -7.83 -10.30
CA ALA A 42 22.01 -7.86 -11.33
C ALA A 42 21.45 -6.47 -11.66
N VAL A 43 21.49 -5.53 -10.69
CA VAL A 43 21.00 -4.16 -10.86
C VAL A 43 22.16 -3.17 -10.84
N GLY A 44 23.10 -3.32 -9.91
CA GLY A 44 24.28 -2.45 -9.81
C GLY A 44 24.00 -1.09 -9.17
N GLY A 45 22.88 -0.96 -8.43
CA GLY A 45 22.42 0.27 -7.81
C GLY A 45 21.39 1.05 -8.65
N LEU A 46 20.61 1.90 -7.99
CA LEU A 46 19.62 2.77 -8.60
C LEU A 46 19.76 4.21 -8.11
N GLY A 47 19.33 5.17 -8.92
CA GLY A 47 19.17 6.55 -8.48
C GLY A 47 18.12 6.68 -7.37
N LEU A 48 18.20 7.77 -6.59
CA LEU A 48 17.35 7.98 -5.40
C LEU A 48 15.85 7.81 -5.69
N SER A 49 15.33 8.45 -6.74
CA SER A 49 13.91 8.35 -7.11
C SER A 49 13.51 6.90 -7.42
N ALA A 50 14.32 6.20 -8.22
CA ALA A 50 14.10 4.80 -8.59
C ALA A 50 14.09 3.90 -7.34
N THR A 51 15.04 4.07 -6.43
CA THR A 51 15.08 3.38 -5.14
C THR A 51 13.82 3.64 -4.33
N VAL A 52 13.39 4.90 -4.20
CA VAL A 52 12.16 5.24 -3.44
C VAL A 52 10.93 4.58 -4.06
N ALA A 53 10.76 4.61 -5.38
CA ALA A 53 9.63 3.95 -6.03
C ALA A 53 9.65 2.44 -5.89
N ALA A 54 10.83 1.81 -5.98
CA ALA A 54 10.98 0.39 -5.72
C ALA A 54 10.53 0.02 -4.30
N LEU A 55 10.89 0.83 -3.31
CA LEU A 55 10.48 0.64 -1.91
C LEU A 55 8.98 0.87 -1.70
N VAL A 56 8.40 1.90 -2.32
CA VAL A 56 6.94 2.12 -2.27
C VAL A 56 6.20 0.96 -2.96
N GLY A 57 6.70 0.52 -4.11
CA GLY A 57 6.13 -0.56 -4.89
C GLY A 57 6.15 -1.89 -4.13
N ILE A 58 7.26 -2.24 -3.47
CA ILE A 58 7.34 -3.49 -2.70
C ILE A 58 6.43 -3.46 -1.47
N VAL A 59 6.24 -2.31 -0.83
CA VAL A 59 5.25 -2.15 0.25
C VAL A 59 3.84 -2.44 -0.26
N TYR A 60 3.47 -1.93 -1.44
CA TYR A 60 2.19 -2.26 -2.08
C TYR A 60 2.06 -3.75 -2.41
N VAL A 61 3.15 -4.39 -2.86
CA VAL A 61 3.17 -5.83 -3.09
C VAL A 61 2.93 -6.60 -1.80
N VAL A 62 3.58 -6.24 -0.69
CA VAL A 62 3.39 -6.90 0.61
C VAL A 62 1.96 -6.72 1.11
N ILE A 63 1.42 -5.49 1.07
CA ILE A 63 0.05 -5.20 1.49
C ILE A 63 -0.93 -5.99 0.62
N GLY A 64 -0.80 -5.88 -0.70
CA GLY A 64 -1.67 -6.55 -1.65
C GLY A 64 -1.63 -8.07 -1.49
N PHE A 65 -0.45 -8.66 -1.29
CA PHE A 65 -0.29 -10.09 -1.05
C PHE A 65 -0.97 -10.50 0.25
N GLY A 66 -0.72 -9.79 1.35
CA GLY A 66 -1.33 -10.07 2.65
C GLY A 66 -2.85 -10.00 2.62
N VAL A 67 -3.40 -8.98 1.94
CA VAL A 67 -4.85 -8.77 1.79
C VAL A 67 -5.47 -9.83 0.87
N ALA A 68 -4.88 -10.09 -0.29
CA ALA A 68 -5.35 -11.10 -1.23
C ALA A 68 -5.31 -12.51 -0.60
N PHE A 69 -4.21 -12.87 0.06
CA PHE A 69 -4.06 -14.14 0.76
C PHE A 69 -5.04 -14.26 1.94
N GLY A 70 -5.18 -13.21 2.76
CA GLY A 70 -6.13 -13.18 3.88
C GLY A 70 -7.58 -13.35 3.43
N SER A 71 -7.95 -12.77 2.29
CA SER A 71 -9.30 -12.94 1.71
C SER A 71 -9.54 -14.31 1.05
N ALA A 72 -8.49 -14.99 0.57
CA ALA A 72 -8.62 -16.30 -0.06
C ALA A 72 -9.08 -17.38 0.93
N SER A 73 -8.64 -17.31 2.19
CA SER A 73 -9.01 -18.22 3.27
C SER A 73 -9.61 -17.46 4.46
N PRO A 74 -10.95 -17.31 4.55
CA PRO A 74 -11.61 -16.54 5.61
C PRO A 74 -11.27 -16.99 7.04
N GLN A 75 -11.02 -18.29 7.24
CA GLN A 75 -10.65 -18.84 8.56
C GLN A 75 -9.24 -18.41 9.01
N VAL A 76 -8.30 -18.33 8.07
CA VAL A 76 -6.92 -17.86 8.33
C VAL A 76 -6.91 -16.33 8.35
N GLY A 77 -7.63 -15.71 7.43
CA GLY A 77 -7.85 -14.28 7.32
C GLY A 77 -8.44 -13.67 8.57
N ALA A 78 -9.43 -14.29 9.22
CA ALA A 78 -10.04 -13.75 10.45
C ALA A 78 -9.00 -13.52 11.55
N LYS A 79 -8.05 -14.44 11.68
CA LYS A 79 -6.95 -14.35 12.64
C LYS A 79 -5.86 -13.36 12.20
N PHE A 80 -5.54 -13.33 10.91
CA PHE A 80 -4.45 -12.52 10.35
C PHE A 80 -4.83 -11.05 10.19
N LEU A 81 -6.02 -10.78 9.65
CA LEU A 81 -6.60 -9.46 9.43
C LEU A 81 -7.30 -8.92 10.68
N ASN A 82 -7.28 -9.68 11.79
CA ASN A 82 -7.87 -9.28 13.08
C ASN A 82 -9.35 -8.86 12.96
N VAL A 83 -10.13 -9.64 12.20
CA VAL A 83 -11.59 -9.44 12.06
C VAL A 83 -12.30 -10.23 13.15
N GLU A 84 -13.38 -9.68 13.72
CA GLU A 84 -14.09 -10.29 14.84
C GLU A 84 -14.87 -11.54 14.43
N ASP A 85 -15.38 -11.58 13.19
CA ASP A 85 -16.10 -12.72 12.64
C ASP A 85 -15.55 -13.14 11.26
N ALA A 86 -15.41 -14.45 11.03
CA ALA A 86 -15.03 -15.00 9.74
C ALA A 86 -16.15 -14.87 8.70
N ASP A 87 -17.41 -14.69 9.13
CA ASP A 87 -18.54 -14.47 8.24
C ASP A 87 -18.52 -13.07 7.63
N GLU A 88 -18.10 -12.04 8.36
CA GLU A 88 -17.83 -10.69 7.79
C GLU A 88 -16.79 -10.75 6.67
N LEU A 89 -15.73 -11.55 6.85
CA LEU A 89 -14.73 -11.78 5.81
C LEU A 89 -15.27 -12.55 4.61
N ARG A 90 -16.25 -13.43 4.79
CA ARG A 90 -16.89 -14.13 3.66
C ARG A 90 -17.73 -13.17 2.82
N GLU A 91 -18.45 -12.25 3.47
CA GLU A 91 -19.24 -11.23 2.79
C GLU A 91 -18.34 -10.22 2.05
N GLN A 92 -17.26 -9.77 2.70
CA GLN A 92 -16.33 -8.81 2.11
C GLN A 92 -15.26 -9.44 1.20
N LYS A 93 -15.25 -10.77 1.05
CA LYS A 93 -14.23 -11.53 0.31
C LYS A 93 -13.95 -10.95 -1.09
N LYS A 94 -15.03 -10.60 -1.82
CA LYS A 94 -14.91 -10.06 -3.17
C LYS A 94 -14.23 -8.69 -3.17
N VAL A 95 -14.68 -7.79 -2.30
CA VAL A 95 -14.18 -6.43 -2.19
C VAL A 95 -12.71 -6.44 -1.74
N LEU A 96 -12.42 -7.21 -0.69
CA LEU A 96 -11.08 -7.31 -0.13
C LEU A 96 -10.10 -8.02 -1.09
N GLY A 97 -10.54 -9.10 -1.73
CA GLY A 97 -9.74 -9.81 -2.72
C GLY A 97 -9.41 -8.96 -3.94
N LEU A 98 -10.39 -8.27 -4.52
CA LEU A 98 -10.17 -7.36 -5.65
C LEU A 98 -9.26 -6.18 -5.26
N SER A 99 -9.41 -5.65 -4.05
CA SER A 99 -8.55 -4.58 -3.53
C SER A 99 -7.10 -5.06 -3.35
N GLY A 100 -6.90 -6.25 -2.77
CA GLY A 100 -5.58 -6.86 -2.63
C GLY A 100 -4.90 -7.11 -3.98
N VAL A 101 -5.64 -7.61 -4.96
CA VAL A 101 -5.12 -7.81 -6.33
C VAL A 101 -4.81 -6.46 -7.01
N ALA A 102 -5.65 -5.44 -6.85
CA ALA A 102 -5.36 -4.11 -7.39
C ALA A 102 -4.06 -3.53 -6.80
N MET A 103 -3.88 -3.63 -5.48
CA MET A 103 -2.65 -3.17 -4.80
C MET A 103 -1.41 -3.95 -5.24
N LEU A 104 -1.53 -5.28 -5.42
CA LEU A 104 -0.45 -6.11 -5.98
C LEU A 104 -0.05 -5.63 -7.38
N VAL A 105 -1.03 -5.44 -8.26
CA VAL A 105 -0.80 -5.05 -9.65
C VAL A 105 -0.15 -3.66 -9.72
N TRP A 106 -0.62 -2.71 -8.92
CA TRP A 106 -0.01 -1.38 -8.84
C TRP A 106 1.40 -1.40 -8.24
N GLY A 107 1.64 -2.21 -7.21
CA GLY A 107 2.96 -2.40 -6.62
C GLY A 107 3.96 -2.97 -7.62
N VAL A 108 3.58 -4.04 -8.34
CA VAL A 108 4.41 -4.63 -9.41
C VAL A 108 4.66 -3.63 -10.53
N ALA A 109 3.66 -2.86 -10.92
CA ALA A 109 3.81 -1.82 -11.94
C ALA A 109 4.82 -0.75 -11.53
N LEU A 110 4.77 -0.29 -10.28
CA LEU A 110 5.72 0.70 -9.77
C LEU A 110 7.14 0.14 -9.64
N VAL A 111 7.29 -1.11 -9.19
CA VAL A 111 8.61 -1.80 -9.16
C VAL A 111 9.18 -1.96 -10.56
N ALA A 112 8.36 -2.35 -11.55
CA ALA A 112 8.81 -2.50 -12.93
C ALA A 112 9.28 -1.16 -13.53
N LEU A 113 8.59 -0.06 -13.22
CA LEU A 113 9.00 1.29 -13.62
C LEU A 113 10.26 1.76 -12.90
N ALA A 114 10.42 1.40 -11.61
CA ALA A 114 11.62 1.70 -10.83
C ALA A 114 12.87 0.97 -11.35
N LEU A 115 12.70 -0.25 -11.85
CA LEU A 115 13.77 -1.08 -12.40
C LEU A 115 13.99 -0.87 -13.91
N ALA A 116 13.42 0.18 -14.50
CA ALA A 116 13.58 0.47 -15.91
C ALA A 116 15.02 0.88 -16.27
N ALA A 117 15.49 0.43 -17.43
CA ALA A 117 16.76 0.84 -18.01
C ALA A 117 16.79 2.37 -18.30
N PRO A 118 17.96 3.03 -18.24
CA PRO A 118 19.30 2.45 -18.19
C PRO A 118 19.78 2.03 -16.80
N ASP A 119 19.14 2.54 -15.73
CA ASP A 119 19.63 2.30 -14.36
C ASP A 119 19.28 0.90 -13.85
N GLY A 120 18.15 0.34 -14.28
CA GLY A 120 17.73 -1.00 -13.90
C GLY A 120 17.76 -2.03 -15.04
N PRO A 121 17.56 -3.32 -14.71
CA PRO A 121 17.66 -4.42 -15.67
C PRO A 121 16.44 -4.57 -16.59
N VAL A 122 15.33 -3.86 -16.34
CA VAL A 122 14.09 -4.02 -17.10
C VAL A 122 14.12 -3.13 -18.34
N PRO A 123 13.95 -3.67 -19.57
CA PRO A 123 13.90 -2.85 -20.77
C PRO A 123 12.77 -1.80 -20.70
N GLN A 124 13.04 -0.57 -21.14
CA GLN A 124 12.09 0.56 -21.04
C GLN A 124 10.69 0.25 -21.61
N ALA A 125 10.64 -0.42 -22.77
CA ALA A 125 9.38 -0.80 -23.39
C ALA A 125 8.58 -1.79 -22.53
N VAL A 126 9.26 -2.72 -21.86
CA VAL A 126 8.63 -3.69 -20.94
C VAL A 126 8.14 -2.98 -19.69
N ALA A 127 8.98 -2.12 -19.09
CA ALA A 127 8.59 -1.33 -17.92
C ALA A 127 7.36 -0.46 -18.21
N LEU A 128 7.32 0.22 -19.37
CA LEU A 128 6.17 1.01 -19.80
C LEU A 128 4.92 0.14 -20.01
N ALA A 129 5.06 -1.01 -20.70
CA ALA A 129 3.93 -1.91 -20.93
C ALA A 129 3.35 -2.45 -19.62
N VAL A 130 4.20 -2.85 -18.67
CA VAL A 130 3.78 -3.31 -17.34
C VAL A 130 3.17 -2.16 -16.53
N GLY A 131 3.75 -0.96 -16.61
CA GLY A 131 3.21 0.25 -15.98
C GLY A 131 1.80 0.59 -16.46
N LEU A 132 1.59 0.63 -17.79
CA LEU A 132 0.30 0.92 -18.41
C LEU A 132 -0.73 -0.18 -18.14
N ALA A 133 -0.34 -1.45 -18.29
CA ALA A 133 -1.20 -2.58 -17.99
C ALA A 133 -1.61 -2.58 -16.52
N GLY A 134 -0.67 -2.32 -15.61
CA GLY A 134 -0.93 -2.29 -14.18
C GLY A 134 -1.85 -1.14 -13.77
N LEU A 135 -1.66 0.05 -14.33
CA LEU A 135 -2.60 1.15 -14.15
C LEU A 135 -4.00 0.78 -14.67
N GLY A 136 -4.11 0.31 -15.92
CA GLY A 136 -5.39 -0.04 -16.51
C GLY A 136 -6.13 -1.15 -15.75
N ILE A 137 -5.44 -2.25 -15.42
CA ILE A 137 -6.01 -3.39 -14.69
C ILE A 137 -6.39 -2.95 -13.27
N GLY A 138 -5.49 -2.29 -12.54
CA GLY A 138 -5.76 -1.87 -11.17
C GLY A 138 -6.91 -0.87 -11.09
N THR A 139 -7.01 0.07 -12.02
CA THR A 139 -8.17 0.97 -12.13
C THR A 139 -9.46 0.20 -12.43
N GLY A 140 -9.42 -0.77 -13.36
CA GLY A 140 -10.57 -1.61 -13.66
C GLY A 140 -11.05 -2.44 -12.46
N LEU A 141 -10.13 -2.96 -11.65
CA LEU A 141 -10.44 -3.65 -10.39
C LEU A 141 -10.99 -2.68 -9.35
N SER A 142 -10.41 -1.48 -9.22
CA SER A 142 -10.87 -0.44 -8.30
C SER A 142 -12.30 0.02 -8.59
N ILE A 143 -12.68 0.14 -9.87
CA ILE A 143 -14.07 0.44 -10.27
C ILE A 143 -15.02 -0.68 -9.82
N GLN A 144 -14.60 -1.94 -9.93
CA GLN A 144 -15.41 -3.07 -9.46
C GLN A 144 -15.55 -3.09 -7.94
N VAL A 145 -14.48 -2.77 -7.22
CA VAL A 145 -14.48 -2.59 -5.75
C VAL A 145 -15.44 -1.49 -5.35
N TYR A 146 -15.36 -0.33 -6.00
CA TYR A 146 -16.24 0.81 -5.74
C TYR A 146 -17.72 0.44 -5.92
N ARG A 147 -18.07 -0.27 -7.01
CA ARG A 147 -19.44 -0.71 -7.27
C ARG A 147 -19.95 -1.78 -6.31
N ALA A 148 -19.05 -2.54 -5.68
CA ALA A 148 -19.38 -3.59 -4.73
C ALA A 148 -19.31 -3.10 -3.27
N SER A 149 -18.95 -1.83 -3.04
CA SER A 149 -18.84 -1.24 -1.71
C SER A 149 -20.20 -0.87 -1.15
N ASP A 150 -20.39 -1.05 0.15
CA ASP A 150 -21.57 -0.56 0.87
C ASP A 150 -21.52 0.96 1.11
N GLU A 151 -22.54 1.51 1.75
CA GLU A 151 -22.64 2.96 2.02
C GLU A 151 -21.50 3.48 2.90
N LEU A 152 -21.06 2.71 3.90
CA LEU A 152 -19.97 3.09 4.79
C LEU A 152 -18.64 3.13 4.03
N MET A 153 -18.36 2.10 3.25
CA MET A 153 -17.17 1.99 2.41
C MET A 153 -17.11 3.07 1.35
N LEU A 154 -18.24 3.40 0.71
CA LEU A 154 -18.33 4.50 -0.24
C LEU A 154 -18.03 5.85 0.43
N ALA A 155 -18.58 6.09 1.62
CA ALA A 155 -18.31 7.30 2.39
C ALA A 155 -16.83 7.42 2.79
N VAL A 156 -16.21 6.31 3.20
CA VAL A 156 -14.76 6.24 3.51
C VAL A 156 -13.94 6.52 2.25
N ASN A 157 -14.30 5.93 1.10
CA ASN A 157 -13.62 6.17 -0.18
C ASN A 157 -13.70 7.64 -0.63
N LEU A 158 -14.87 8.27 -0.50
CA LEU A 158 -15.05 9.68 -0.86
C LEU A 158 -14.21 10.60 0.04
N GLU A 159 -14.21 10.35 1.35
CA GLU A 159 -13.39 11.11 2.30
C GLU A 159 -11.90 10.89 2.06
N GLY A 160 -11.48 9.64 1.86
CA GLY A 160 -10.12 9.27 1.50
C GLY A 160 -9.68 9.93 0.19
N GLY A 161 -10.54 9.98 -0.82
CA GLY A 161 -10.28 10.67 -2.09
C GLY A 161 -10.11 12.18 -1.93
N ALA A 162 -10.99 12.82 -1.15
CA ALA A 162 -10.88 14.26 -0.85
C ALA A 162 -9.60 14.60 -0.08
N LEU A 163 -9.24 13.79 0.92
CA LEU A 163 -7.99 13.93 1.68
C LEU A 163 -6.77 13.69 0.79
N SER A 164 -6.80 12.67 -0.07
CA SER A 164 -5.72 12.38 -1.03
C SER A 164 -5.47 13.57 -1.94
N TYR A 165 -6.52 14.17 -2.50
CA TYR A 165 -6.41 15.37 -3.31
C TYR A 165 -5.80 16.54 -2.54
N GLY A 166 -6.26 16.79 -1.31
CA GLY A 166 -5.71 17.84 -0.45
C GLY A 166 -4.23 17.63 -0.14
N LEU A 167 -3.82 16.39 0.16
CA LEU A 167 -2.42 16.03 0.39
C LEU A 167 -1.57 16.19 -0.87
N VAL A 168 -2.05 15.75 -2.04
CA VAL A 168 -1.37 15.94 -3.32
C VAL A 168 -1.18 17.43 -3.61
N PHE A 169 -2.23 18.24 -3.45
CA PHE A 169 -2.15 19.68 -3.66
C PHE A 169 -1.11 20.33 -2.72
N ALA A 170 -1.13 19.97 -1.44
CA ALA A 170 -0.18 20.51 -0.47
C ALA A 170 1.27 20.09 -0.75
N VAL A 171 1.50 18.79 -0.99
CA VAL A 171 2.86 18.23 -1.13
C VAL A 171 3.40 18.43 -2.54
N VAL A 172 2.70 17.94 -3.56
CA VAL A 172 3.14 18.05 -4.96
C VAL A 172 3.04 19.50 -5.44
N GLY A 173 1.93 20.18 -5.13
CA GLY A 173 1.77 21.60 -5.49
C GLY A 173 2.76 22.49 -4.76
N GLY A 174 2.98 22.26 -3.45
CA GLY A 174 4.00 22.95 -2.66
C GLY A 174 5.40 22.76 -3.23
N TRP A 175 5.80 21.52 -3.52
CA TRP A 175 7.09 21.23 -4.13
C TRP A 175 7.21 21.87 -5.52
N ALA A 176 6.19 21.76 -6.37
CA ALA A 176 6.19 22.38 -7.70
C ALA A 176 6.38 23.92 -7.63
N MET A 177 5.73 24.60 -6.67
CA MET A 177 5.94 26.03 -6.45
C MET A 177 7.39 26.35 -6.05
N LEU A 178 7.96 25.60 -5.10
CA LEU A 178 9.35 25.79 -4.67
C LEU A 178 10.34 25.54 -5.82
N ALA A 179 10.10 24.50 -6.61
CA ALA A 179 10.92 24.19 -7.78
C ALA A 179 10.82 25.26 -8.86
N HIS A 180 9.62 25.77 -9.14
CA HIS A 180 9.40 26.85 -10.10
C HIS A 180 10.16 28.13 -9.71
N LEU A 181 10.24 28.43 -8.41
CA LEU A 181 10.97 29.58 -7.87
C LEU A 181 12.47 29.33 -7.68
N GLY A 182 12.96 28.12 -7.99
CA GLY A 182 14.39 27.77 -7.88
C GLY A 182 14.89 27.47 -6.47
N TYR A 183 14.00 27.26 -5.49
CA TYR A 183 14.39 26.90 -4.12
C TYR A 183 14.76 25.42 -3.96
N THR A 184 14.19 24.54 -4.78
CA THR A 184 14.46 23.10 -4.78
C THR A 184 14.53 22.55 -6.20
N ALA A 185 15.06 21.34 -6.37
CA ALA A 185 15.00 20.65 -7.66
C ALA A 185 13.55 20.27 -8.01
N ALA A 186 13.25 20.25 -9.31
CA ALA A 186 11.96 19.75 -9.79
C ALA A 186 11.80 18.26 -9.44
N PRO A 187 10.60 17.82 -9.04
CA PRO A 187 10.35 16.41 -8.74
C PRO A 187 10.56 15.57 -10.01
N ALA A 188 11.24 14.44 -9.88
CA ALA A 188 11.35 13.50 -10.99
C ALA A 188 9.97 12.93 -11.30
N PRO A 189 9.67 12.53 -12.56
CA PRO A 189 8.38 11.94 -12.91
C PRO A 189 8.01 10.73 -12.03
N LEU A 190 9.01 9.97 -11.61
CA LEU A 190 8.87 8.79 -10.79
C LEU A 190 8.64 9.13 -9.29
N ASP A 191 9.09 10.29 -8.82
CA ASP A 191 8.73 10.83 -7.50
C ASP A 191 7.23 11.13 -7.44
N LEU A 192 6.67 11.70 -8.52
CA LEU A 192 5.24 12.00 -8.61
C LEU A 192 4.39 10.73 -8.52
N LEU A 193 4.76 9.68 -9.27
CA LEU A 193 4.09 8.39 -9.21
C LEU A 193 4.14 7.81 -7.80
N SER A 194 5.31 7.80 -7.18
CA SER A 194 5.50 7.30 -5.81
C SER A 194 4.66 8.08 -4.79
N LEU A 195 4.63 9.41 -4.91
CA LEU A 195 3.82 10.28 -4.05
C LEU A 195 2.33 10.00 -4.18
N PHE A 196 1.79 9.75 -5.39
CA PHE A 196 0.38 9.40 -5.52
C PHE A 196 0.01 8.15 -4.72
N TYR A 197 0.86 7.12 -4.73
CA TYR A 197 0.66 5.91 -3.94
C TYR A 197 0.76 6.18 -2.43
N VAL A 198 1.85 6.84 -1.99
CA VAL A 198 2.06 7.09 -0.55
C VAL A 198 0.97 7.99 0.04
N LEU A 199 0.61 9.08 -0.64
CA LEU A 199 -0.36 10.04 -0.11
C LEU A 199 -1.78 9.46 -0.04
N VAL A 200 -2.14 8.56 -0.97
CA VAL A 200 -3.41 7.82 -0.88
C VAL A 200 -3.43 6.90 0.34
N LEU A 201 -2.34 6.15 0.61
CA LEU A 201 -2.27 5.32 1.83
C LEU A 201 -2.43 6.16 3.10
N VAL A 202 -1.72 7.29 3.19
CA VAL A 202 -1.83 8.21 4.32
C VAL A 202 -3.26 8.73 4.47
N ALA A 203 -3.88 9.18 3.37
CA ALA A 203 -5.26 9.64 3.37
C ALA A 203 -6.24 8.55 3.81
N SER A 204 -6.05 7.31 3.38
CA SER A 204 -6.87 6.17 3.80
C SER A 204 -6.76 5.93 5.31
N PHE A 205 -5.55 5.94 5.88
CA PHE A 205 -5.37 5.80 7.33
C PHE A 205 -6.05 6.94 8.11
N ILE A 206 -5.94 8.18 7.64
CA ILE A 206 -6.60 9.34 8.26
C ILE A 206 -8.12 9.19 8.19
N ALA A 207 -8.69 8.84 7.04
CA ALA A 207 -10.13 8.67 6.85
C ALA A 207 -10.72 7.57 7.75
N ILE A 208 -10.05 6.42 7.81
CA ILE A 208 -10.45 5.29 8.67
C ILE A 208 -10.37 5.69 10.15
N GLY A 209 -9.30 6.39 10.55
CA GLY A 209 -9.12 6.90 11.91
C GLY A 209 -10.20 7.90 12.34
N ARG A 210 -10.53 8.88 11.48
CA ARG A 210 -11.56 9.90 11.77
C ARG A 210 -12.95 9.32 11.97
N ARG A 211 -13.24 8.17 11.34
CA ARG A 211 -14.50 7.45 11.50
C ARG A 211 -14.53 6.50 12.69
N GLY A 212 -13.47 6.49 13.51
CA GLY A 212 -13.39 5.66 14.71
C GLY A 212 -13.19 4.17 14.42
N MET A 213 -12.88 3.77 13.17
CA MET A 213 -12.66 2.38 12.80
C MET A 213 -11.37 1.80 13.40
N LEU A 214 -10.47 2.66 13.89
CA LEU A 214 -9.27 2.27 14.64
C LEU A 214 -9.49 2.21 16.16
N THR A 215 -10.68 2.57 16.65
CA THR A 215 -10.98 2.53 18.10
C THR A 215 -11.28 1.11 18.55
N ILE A 216 -10.59 0.67 19.59
CA ILE A 216 -10.70 -0.69 20.12
C ILE A 216 -11.84 -0.71 21.12
N ARG A 217 -12.96 -1.32 20.73
CA ARG A 217 -14.11 -1.58 21.61
C ARG A 217 -13.94 -2.90 22.38
#